data_AF-A0AA47NBC5-F1
#
_entry.id   AF-A0AA47NBC5-F1
#
_cell.length_a   1.000
_cell.length_b   1.000
_cell.length_c   1.000
_cell.angle_alpha   90.00
_cell.angle_beta   90.00
_cell.angle_gamma   90.00
#
_symmetry.space_group_name_H-M   'P 1'
#
loop_
_entity.id
_entity.type
_entity.pdbx_description
1 polymer ?
#
loop_
_entity_poly.entity_id
_entity_poly.type
_entity_poly.pdbx_seq_one_letter_code
_entity_poly.pdbx_strand_id
1 'polypeptide(L)'
;MFAEHKDLLVHNDVRWLSKGNVLDRFCELHQEIVSFLRVCIHKQAANLLERMLDEQFMAEVYFLCDIFKHLNTLNLGLQGREKYIADLVEKLCAFKTRLTIFTTDLTATGLLHFSRLRGFMNTAPEARIMPIMKDFMTKLTENFTERFQGFNIPIEVLHFARDPFSIKPEADFCAKVKGNVFY
;
A
#
# COMPACT_ATOMS: atom_id res chain seq x y z
N MET A 1 9.73 21.76 23.61
CA MET A 1 9.36 21.11 22.33
C MET A 1 8.12 20.30 22.60
N PHE A 2 6.99 20.60 21.96
CA PHE A 2 5.75 19.83 22.12
C PHE A 2 5.77 18.68 21.12
N ALA A 3 5.57 17.44 21.58
CA ALA A 3 5.44 16.29 20.69
C ALA A 3 4.12 16.39 19.91
N GLU A 4 4.19 16.28 18.58
CA GLU A 4 3.03 16.35 17.68
C GLU A 4 2.02 15.22 17.94
N HIS A 5 2.51 14.06 18.39
CA HIS A 5 1.66 12.90 18.65
C HIS A 5 1.64 12.51 20.13
N LYS A 6 0.47 12.70 20.78
CA LYS A 6 0.31 12.55 22.23
C LYS A 6 -0.22 11.18 22.69
N ASP A 7 -0.95 10.47 21.84
CA ASP A 7 -1.63 9.22 22.21
C ASP A 7 -1.20 8.04 21.35
N LEU A 8 -1.13 6.81 21.87
CA LEU A 8 -0.93 5.62 21.06
C LEU A 8 -2.14 5.36 20.15
N LEU A 9 -1.90 5.00 18.88
CA LEU A 9 -2.97 4.57 17.99
C LEU A 9 -3.49 3.20 18.46
N VAL A 10 -4.56 3.21 19.24
CA VAL A 10 -5.17 1.98 19.75
C VAL A 10 -5.89 1.25 18.61
N HIS A 11 -5.83 -0.08 18.66
CA HIS A 11 -6.41 -1.04 17.73
C HIS A 11 -7.81 -0.64 17.22
N ASN A 12 -7.97 -0.51 15.91
CA ASN A 12 -9.27 -0.48 15.22
C ASN A 12 -9.55 -1.86 14.61
N ASP A 13 -10.81 -2.28 14.49
CA ASP A 13 -11.23 -3.59 13.94
C ASP A 13 -10.64 -3.88 12.55
N VAL A 14 -10.25 -2.85 11.81
CA VAL A 14 -9.46 -2.99 10.58
C VAL A 14 -7.97 -3.07 10.93
N ARG A 15 -7.56 -4.27 11.38
CA ARG A 15 -6.22 -4.58 11.91
C ARG A 15 -5.05 -4.08 11.07
N TRP A 16 -5.21 -3.99 9.76
CA TRP A 16 -4.14 -3.64 8.84
C TRP A 16 -4.01 -2.13 8.60
N LEU A 17 -5.10 -1.35 8.69
CA LEU A 17 -5.04 0.11 8.69
C LEU A 17 -4.25 0.60 9.92
N SER A 18 -4.54 0.00 11.08
CA SER A 18 -3.81 0.27 12.33
C SER A 18 -2.32 -0.04 12.18
N LYS A 19 -1.95 -1.19 11.58
CA LYS A 19 -0.54 -1.53 11.33
C LYS A 19 0.17 -0.51 10.44
N GLY A 20 -0.46 -0.08 9.34
CA GLY A 20 0.13 0.93 8.46
C GLY A 20 0.33 2.27 9.17
N ASN A 21 -0.66 2.72 9.95
CA ASN A 21 -0.58 3.99 10.67
C ASN A 21 0.45 3.95 11.82
N VAL A 22 0.57 2.81 12.50
CA VAL A 22 1.62 2.59 13.52
C VAL A 22 3.00 2.66 12.88
N LEU A 23 3.18 2.05 11.70
CA LEU A 23 4.45 2.10 10.97
C LEU A 23 4.78 3.52 10.49
N ASP A 24 3.79 4.27 10.00
CA ASP A 24 4.00 5.66 9.56
C ASP A 24 4.47 6.55 10.71
N ARG A 25 3.83 6.42 11.88
CA ARG A 25 4.24 7.14 13.08
C ARG A 25 5.59 6.69 13.63
N PHE A 26 5.91 5.41 13.50
CA PHE A 26 7.24 4.91 13.83
C PHE A 26 8.31 5.58 12.96
N CYS A 27 8.07 5.72 11.65
CA CYS A 27 8.96 6.42 10.74
C CYS A 27 9.09 7.93 11.04
N GLU A 28 8.01 8.57 11.51
CA GLU A 28 8.02 9.97 11.94
C GLU A 28 8.85 10.19 13.20
N LEU A 29 8.76 9.27 14.16
CA LEU A 29 9.47 9.34 15.45
C LEU A 29 10.85 8.65 15.40
N HIS A 30 11.36 8.30 14.22
CA HIS A 30 12.56 7.48 14.08
C HIS A 30 13.76 8.09 14.83
N GLN A 31 14.00 9.39 14.71
CA GLN A 31 15.14 10.07 15.36
C GLN A 31 14.98 10.15 16.89
N GLU A 32 13.77 10.38 17.37
CA GLU A 32 13.42 10.40 18.78
C GLU A 32 13.59 9.02 19.40
N ILE A 33 13.17 7.97 18.69
CA ILE A 33 13.33 6.58 19.14
C ILE A 33 14.81 6.22 19.20
N VAL A 34 15.61 6.55 18.18
CA VAL A 34 17.07 6.36 18.21
C VAL A 34 17.71 7.07 19.40
N SER A 35 17.32 8.32 19.64
CA SER A 35 17.82 9.12 20.77
C SER A 35 17.46 8.50 22.12
N PHE A 36 16.23 8.00 22.25
CA PHE A 36 15.79 7.28 23.45
C PHE A 36 16.56 5.98 23.66
N LEU A 37 16.75 5.17 22.61
CA LEU A 37 17.44 3.89 22.73
C LEU A 37 18.93 4.04 23.11
N ARG A 38 19.58 5.14 22.70
CA ARG A 38 20.97 5.45 23.08
C ARG A 38 21.17 5.63 24.59
N VAL A 39 20.14 6.06 25.33
CA VAL A 39 20.21 6.24 26.79
C VAL A 39 19.71 5.02 27.58
N CYS A 40 19.19 4.00 26.90
CA CYS A 40 18.73 2.76 27.53
C CYS A 40 19.91 1.79 27.78
N ILE A 41 19.95 1.17 28.97
CA ILE A 41 21.07 0.30 29.41
C ILE A 41 20.76 -1.21 29.19
N HIS A 42 19.57 -1.56 28.72
CA HIS A 42 19.18 -2.96 28.51
C HIS A 42 19.57 -3.50 27.13
N LYS A 43 20.00 -4.78 27.07
CA LYS A 43 20.46 -5.46 25.85
C LYS A 43 19.46 -5.41 24.68
N GLN A 44 18.17 -5.48 24.95
CA GLN A 44 17.13 -5.42 23.92
C GLN A 44 17.10 -4.05 23.23
N ALA A 45 17.34 -2.96 23.98
CA ALA A 45 17.42 -1.61 23.42
C ALA A 45 18.66 -1.45 22.54
N ALA A 46 19.79 -2.05 22.93
CA ALA A 46 21.00 -2.05 22.11
C ALA A 46 20.80 -2.78 20.78
N ASN A 47 20.19 -3.96 20.78
CA ASN A 47 19.89 -4.71 19.55
C ASN A 47 18.93 -3.93 18.63
N LEU A 48 17.92 -3.26 19.20
CA LEU A 48 16.99 -2.45 18.42
C LEU A 48 17.68 -1.19 17.87
N LEU A 49 18.56 -0.56 18.64
CA LEU A 49 19.35 0.58 18.20
C LEU A 49 20.24 0.22 17.01
N GLU A 50 20.95 -0.91 17.08
CA GLU A 50 21.77 -1.41 15.96
C GLU A 50 20.94 -1.54 14.68
N ARG A 51 19.74 -2.11 14.79
CA ARG A 51 18.79 -2.21 13.67
C ARG A 51 18.36 -0.84 13.14
N MET A 52 18.07 0.12 14.01
CA MET A 52 17.64 1.46 13.58
C MET A 52 18.75 2.29 12.96
N LEU A 53 20.01 1.97 13.24
CA LEU A 53 21.17 2.62 12.62
C LEU A 53 21.58 1.96 11.30
N ASP A 54 21.10 0.74 11.02
CA ASP A 54 21.26 0.08 9.72
C ASP A 54 20.41 0.79 8.65
N GLU A 55 21.08 1.54 7.77
CA GLU A 55 20.43 2.30 6.72
C GLU A 55 19.72 1.42 5.67
N GLN A 56 20.20 0.20 5.41
CA GLN A 56 19.53 -0.70 4.48
C GLN A 56 18.25 -1.25 5.11
N PHE A 57 18.31 -1.66 6.38
CA PHE A 57 17.11 -2.09 7.09
C PHE A 57 16.08 -0.95 7.19
N MET A 58 16.51 0.25 7.57
CA MET A 58 15.59 1.38 7.66
C MET A 58 15.04 1.78 6.30
N ALA A 59 15.80 1.69 5.21
CA ALA A 59 15.26 1.86 3.86
C ALA A 59 14.10 0.88 3.59
N GLU A 60 14.23 -0.40 3.97
CA GLU A 60 13.13 -1.37 3.84
C GLU A 60 11.90 -0.99 4.68
N VAL A 61 12.12 -0.43 5.88
CA VAL A 61 11.04 0.06 6.75
C VAL A 61 10.30 1.25 6.12
N TYR A 62 11.03 2.26 5.62
CA TYR A 62 10.44 3.41 4.94
C TYR A 62 9.74 3.02 3.63
N PHE A 63 10.29 2.04 2.89
CA PHE A 63 9.63 1.43 1.74
C PHE A 63 8.28 0.80 2.13
N LEU A 64 8.26 -0.03 3.18
CA LEU A 64 7.02 -0.66 3.65
C LEU A 64 6.01 0.39 4.10
N CYS A 65 6.46 1.46 4.74
CA CYS A 65 5.60 2.59 5.12
C CYS A 65 4.83 3.18 3.93
N ASP A 66 5.51 3.46 2.82
CA ASP A 66 4.86 3.96 1.60
C ASP A 66 3.88 2.90 1.01
N ILE A 67 4.24 1.62 1.00
CA ILE A 67 3.35 0.54 0.53
C ILE A 67 2.09 0.42 1.39
N PHE A 68 2.22 0.42 2.72
CA PHE A 68 1.08 0.35 3.62
C PHE A 68 0.16 1.55 3.43
N LYS A 69 0.70 2.74 3.17
CA LYS A 69 -0.10 3.93 2.85
C LYS A 69 -0.94 3.76 1.57
N HIS A 70 -0.35 3.19 0.52
CA HIS A 70 -1.08 2.90 -0.72
C HIS A 70 -2.18 1.86 -0.52
N LEU A 71 -1.87 0.78 0.20
CA LEU A 71 -2.85 -0.25 0.55
C LEU A 71 -3.98 0.32 1.40
N ASN A 72 -3.64 1.14 2.41
CA ASN A 72 -4.62 1.79 3.29
C ASN A 72 -5.58 2.66 2.48
N THR A 73 -5.04 3.44 1.53
CA THR A 73 -5.83 4.28 0.63
C THR A 73 -6.81 3.44 -0.20
N LEU A 74 -6.34 2.33 -0.78
CA LEU A 74 -7.21 1.41 -1.53
C LEU A 74 -8.36 0.93 -0.65
N ASN A 75 -8.06 0.43 0.53
CA ASN A 75 -9.08 -0.19 1.37
C ASN A 75 -10.07 0.77 1.98
N LEU A 76 -9.65 1.97 2.38
CA LEU A 76 -10.60 3.02 2.72
C LEU A 76 -11.54 3.30 1.53
N GLY A 77 -11.01 3.24 0.30
CA GLY A 77 -11.80 3.34 -0.92
C GLY A 77 -12.75 2.17 -1.19
N LEU A 78 -12.42 0.96 -0.74
CA LEU A 78 -13.24 -0.25 -0.88
C LEU A 78 -14.27 -0.42 0.25
N GLN A 79 -14.03 0.19 1.40
CA GLN A 79 -14.92 0.17 2.55
C GLN A 79 -15.96 1.30 2.50
N GLY A 80 -16.98 1.17 3.35
CA GLY A 80 -18.06 2.14 3.49
C GLY A 80 -19.37 1.67 2.86
N ARG A 81 -20.43 2.44 3.11
CA ARG A 81 -21.75 2.23 2.48
C ARG A 81 -21.77 2.90 1.11
N GLU A 82 -22.79 2.58 0.31
CA GLU A 82 -23.05 3.25 -0.98
C GLU A 82 -21.90 3.08 -2.00
N LYS A 83 -21.29 1.90 -2.03
CA LYS A 83 -20.34 1.50 -3.09
C LYS A 83 -21.03 0.52 -4.04
N TYR A 84 -21.05 0.85 -5.33
CA TYR A 84 -21.50 -0.10 -6.34
C TYR A 84 -20.38 -1.11 -6.63
N ILE A 85 -20.74 -2.34 -6.98
CA ILE A 85 -19.77 -3.39 -7.37
C ILE A 85 -18.84 -2.86 -8.46
N ALA A 86 -19.38 -2.08 -9.39
CA ALA A 86 -18.59 -1.46 -10.46
C ALA A 86 -17.47 -0.55 -9.92
N ASP A 87 -17.73 0.27 -8.91
CA ASP A 87 -16.73 1.15 -8.31
C ASP A 87 -15.63 0.37 -7.59
N LEU A 88 -15.99 -0.77 -6.98
CA LEU A 88 -15.04 -1.63 -6.29
C LEU A 88 -14.12 -2.32 -7.29
N VAL A 89 -14.68 -2.89 -8.36
CA VAL A 89 -13.90 -3.54 -9.43
C VAL A 89 -12.98 -2.54 -10.11
N GLU A 90 -13.46 -1.36 -10.46
CA GLU A 90 -12.61 -0.32 -11.06
C GLU A 90 -11.45 0.10 -10.16
N LYS A 91 -11.70 0.27 -8.85
CA LYS A 91 -10.63 0.59 -7.89
C LYS A 91 -9.59 -0.52 -7.80
N LEU A 92 -10.01 -1.78 -7.81
CA LEU A 92 -9.11 -2.94 -7.78
C LEU A 92 -8.28 -3.00 -9.07
N CYS A 93 -8.92 -2.86 -10.24
CA CYS A 93 -8.25 -2.82 -11.53
C CYS A 93 -7.25 -1.67 -11.61
N ALA A 94 -7.65 -0.46 -11.21
CA ALA A 94 -6.77 0.71 -11.18
C ALA A 94 -5.59 0.49 -10.22
N PHE A 95 -5.82 -0.14 -9.06
CA PHE A 95 -4.74 -0.42 -8.12
C PHE A 95 -3.76 -1.45 -8.66
N LYS A 96 -4.23 -2.48 -9.38
CA LYS A 96 -3.35 -3.43 -10.08
C LYS A 96 -2.43 -2.71 -11.07
N THR A 97 -2.96 -1.77 -11.86
CA THR A 97 -2.15 -0.92 -12.74
C THR A 97 -1.17 -0.05 -11.96
N ARG A 98 -1.59 0.52 -10.82
CA ARG A 98 -0.69 1.30 -9.94
C ARG A 98 0.46 0.46 -9.39
N LEU A 99 0.25 -0.81 -9.03
CA LEU A 99 1.34 -1.68 -8.58
C LEU A 99 2.43 -1.82 -9.66
N THR A 100 2.06 -1.94 -10.94
CA THR A 100 3.02 -1.92 -12.04
C THR A 100 3.78 -0.60 -12.10
N ILE A 101 3.07 0.54 -11.99
CA ILE A 101 3.69 1.87 -11.98
C ILE A 101 4.66 2.02 -10.80
N PHE A 102 4.28 1.57 -9.62
CA PHE A 102 5.12 1.62 -8.42
C PHE A 102 6.38 0.77 -8.59
N THR A 103 6.28 -0.43 -9.16
CA THR A 103 7.45 -1.27 -9.47
C THR A 103 8.40 -0.55 -10.43
N THR A 104 7.87 0.07 -11.49
CA THR A 104 8.70 0.86 -12.43
C THR A 104 9.35 2.05 -11.74
N ASP A 105 8.61 2.82 -10.96
CA ASP A 105 9.14 3.99 -10.23
C ASP A 105 10.24 3.60 -9.22
N LEU A 106 10.07 2.48 -8.51
CA LEU A 106 11.09 1.93 -7.61
C LEU A 106 12.39 1.57 -8.36
N THR A 107 12.29 1.12 -9.62
CA THR A 107 13.46 0.79 -10.44
C THR A 107 14.10 2.02 -11.11
N ALA A 108 13.32 3.04 -11.43
CA ALA A 108 13.76 4.25 -12.13
C ALA A 108 14.42 5.30 -11.22
N THR A 109 14.49 5.06 -9.90
CA THR A 109 15.11 5.91 -8.86
C THR A 109 14.42 7.24 -8.55
N GLY A 110 13.36 7.62 -9.28
CA GLY A 110 12.60 8.85 -9.02
C GLY A 110 11.83 8.81 -7.69
N LEU A 111 11.45 7.62 -7.24
CA LEU A 111 10.75 7.36 -5.97
C LEU A 111 9.56 8.31 -5.75
N LEU A 112 8.84 8.64 -6.82
CA LEU A 112 7.73 9.59 -6.80
C LEU A 112 6.58 9.10 -5.91
N HIS A 113 6.35 7.78 -5.91
CA HIS A 113 5.33 7.10 -5.12
C HIS A 113 5.87 6.56 -3.79
N PHE A 114 7.17 6.77 -3.52
CA PHE A 114 7.86 6.31 -2.32
C PHE A 114 8.45 7.50 -1.57
N SER A 115 7.56 8.42 -1.17
CA SER A 115 7.93 9.70 -0.58
C SER A 115 8.71 9.58 0.73
N ARG A 116 8.34 8.60 1.58
CA ARG A 116 8.99 8.35 2.87
C ARG A 116 10.37 7.75 2.65
N LEU A 117 10.49 6.76 1.76
CA LEU A 117 11.77 6.18 1.35
C LEU A 117 12.70 7.21 0.72
N ARG A 118 12.19 8.02 -0.21
CA ARG A 118 12.96 9.10 -0.86
C ARG A 118 13.47 10.09 0.16
N GLY A 119 12.61 10.53 1.09
CA GLY A 119 12.98 11.44 2.17
C GLY A 119 14.11 10.86 3.03
N PHE A 120 14.02 9.59 3.42
CA PHE A 120 15.05 8.90 4.18
C PHE A 120 16.38 8.80 3.41
N MET A 121 16.35 8.35 2.15
CA MET A 121 17.54 8.20 1.31
C MET A 121 18.26 9.53 1.03
N ASN A 122 17.55 10.66 1.07
CA ASN A 122 18.19 11.99 0.97
C ASN A 122 19.03 12.34 2.22
N THR A 123 18.79 11.67 3.34
CA THR A 123 19.48 11.90 4.63
C THR A 123 20.37 10.72 5.06
N ALA A 124 20.29 9.59 4.35
CA ALA A 124 20.98 8.34 4.65
C ALA A 124 21.82 7.93 3.41
N PRO A 125 23.12 8.29 3.38
CA PRO A 125 23.95 8.20 2.17
C PRO A 125 24.26 6.77 1.72
N GLU A 126 24.24 5.80 2.63
CA GLU A 126 24.50 4.38 2.34
C GLU A 126 23.20 3.64 2.00
N ALA A 127 22.03 4.22 2.27
CA ALA A 127 20.74 3.63 1.91
C ALA A 127 20.62 3.38 0.40
N ARG A 128 20.15 2.18 0.04
CA ARG A 128 19.93 1.75 -1.35
C ARG A 128 18.58 1.06 -1.49
N ILE A 129 18.08 1.03 -2.72
CA ILE A 129 16.94 0.19 -3.07
C ILE A 129 17.41 -1.27 -3.08
N MET A 130 16.95 -2.03 -2.09
CA MET A 130 17.34 -3.42 -1.90
C MET A 130 16.58 -4.35 -2.86
N PRO A 131 17.19 -5.44 -3.36
CA PRO A 131 16.51 -6.40 -4.23
C PRO A 131 15.21 -6.95 -3.64
N ILE A 132 15.16 -7.14 -2.32
CA ILE A 132 13.98 -7.62 -1.60
C ILE A 132 12.75 -6.70 -1.78
N MET A 133 12.95 -5.40 -1.97
CA MET A 133 11.85 -4.46 -2.21
C MET A 133 11.20 -4.71 -3.58
N LYS A 134 12.02 -5.00 -4.60
CA LYS A 134 11.55 -5.34 -5.95
C LYS A 134 10.82 -6.67 -5.93
N ASP A 135 11.41 -7.68 -5.29
CA ASP A 135 10.79 -9.00 -5.13
C ASP A 135 9.47 -8.91 -4.38
N PHE A 136 9.39 -8.06 -3.35
CA PHE A 136 8.16 -7.79 -2.63
C PHE A 136 7.08 -7.20 -3.56
N MET A 137 7.43 -6.22 -4.40
CA MET A 137 6.49 -5.62 -5.35
C MET A 137 5.98 -6.62 -6.40
N THR A 138 6.86 -7.48 -6.90
CA THR A 138 6.48 -8.58 -7.81
C THR A 138 5.49 -9.52 -7.13
N LYS A 139 5.83 -10.03 -5.94
CA LYS A 139 4.95 -10.93 -5.17
C LYS A 139 3.62 -10.28 -4.80
N LEU A 140 3.63 -9.00 -4.46
CA LEU A 140 2.40 -8.26 -4.16
C LEU A 140 1.50 -8.17 -5.40
N THR A 141 2.09 -7.90 -6.58
CA THR A 141 1.37 -7.82 -7.86
C THR A 141 0.79 -9.16 -8.27
N GLU A 142 1.56 -10.24 -8.14
CA GLU A 142 1.11 -11.62 -8.38
C GLU A 142 -0.04 -11.98 -7.44
N ASN A 143 0.11 -11.70 -6.15
CA ASN A 143 -0.92 -12.01 -5.17
C ASN A 143 -2.22 -11.24 -5.40
N PHE A 144 -2.15 -9.95 -5.77
CA PHE A 144 -3.33 -9.19 -6.19
C PHE A 144 -3.96 -9.78 -7.46
N THR A 145 -3.14 -10.18 -8.42
CA THR A 145 -3.63 -10.76 -9.68
C THR A 145 -4.39 -12.07 -9.43
N GLU A 146 -3.85 -12.96 -8.62
CA GLU A 146 -4.45 -14.24 -8.28
C GLU A 146 -5.74 -14.06 -7.46
N ARG A 147 -5.68 -13.29 -6.36
CA ARG A 147 -6.84 -13.09 -5.47
C ARG A 147 -8.03 -12.45 -6.18
N PHE A 148 -7.78 -11.55 -7.12
CA PHE A 148 -8.83 -10.81 -7.82
C PHE A 148 -9.10 -11.33 -9.23
N GLN A 149 -8.56 -12.48 -9.62
CA GLN A 149 -8.77 -13.08 -10.95
C GLN A 149 -10.26 -13.33 -11.24
N GLY A 150 -11.04 -13.67 -10.20
CA GLY A 150 -12.48 -13.89 -10.32
C GLY A 150 -13.31 -12.61 -10.50
N PHE A 151 -12.76 -11.43 -10.20
CA PHE A 151 -13.47 -10.14 -10.33
C PHE A 151 -13.40 -9.55 -11.74
N ASN A 152 -13.41 -10.43 -12.75
CA ASN A 152 -13.25 -10.06 -14.15
C ASN A 152 -14.61 -9.68 -14.77
N ILE A 153 -15.26 -8.66 -14.19
CA ILE A 153 -16.51 -8.13 -14.74
C ILE A 153 -16.17 -7.43 -16.07
N PRO A 154 -16.79 -7.84 -17.20
CA PRO A 154 -16.54 -7.22 -18.48
C PRO A 154 -16.78 -5.71 -18.40
N ILE A 155 -15.90 -4.92 -19.03
CA ILE A 155 -15.97 -3.46 -18.96
C ILE A 155 -17.29 -2.92 -19.51
N GLU A 156 -17.90 -3.65 -20.45
CA GLU A 156 -19.22 -3.34 -20.98
C GLU A 156 -20.32 -3.51 -19.92
N VAL A 157 -20.21 -4.50 -19.03
CA VAL A 157 -21.18 -4.65 -17.93
C VAL A 157 -21.02 -3.52 -16.90
N LEU A 158 -19.77 -3.11 -16.64
CA LEU A 158 -19.48 -1.96 -15.77
C LEU A 158 -20.02 -0.65 -16.36
N HIS A 159 -19.81 -0.41 -17.65
CA HIS A 159 -20.30 0.76 -18.37
C HIS A 159 -21.83 0.79 -18.42
N PHE A 160 -22.49 -0.35 -18.66
CA PHE A 160 -23.95 -0.45 -18.61
C PHE A 160 -24.50 -0.10 -17.23
N ALA A 161 -23.85 -0.57 -16.17
CA ALA A 161 -24.27 -0.28 -14.80
C ALA A 161 -24.17 1.22 -14.45
N ARG A 162 -23.29 1.97 -15.12
CA ARG A 162 -23.13 3.42 -14.94
C ARG A 162 -24.02 4.24 -15.85
N ASP A 163 -24.06 3.88 -17.12
CA ASP A 163 -24.89 4.53 -18.12
C ASP A 163 -25.45 3.47 -19.07
N PRO A 164 -26.69 3.00 -18.84
CA PRO A 164 -27.29 1.95 -19.66
C PRO A 164 -27.59 2.41 -21.09
N PHE A 165 -27.60 3.72 -21.35
CA PHE A 165 -27.82 4.28 -22.69
C PHE A 165 -26.51 4.47 -23.47
N SER A 166 -25.36 4.35 -22.81
CA SER A 166 -24.05 4.42 -23.45
C SER A 166 -23.69 3.16 -24.26
N ILE A 167 -24.45 2.07 -24.11
CA ILE A 167 -24.14 0.78 -24.73
C ILE A 167 -25.17 0.44 -25.81
N LYS A 168 -24.69 0.01 -26.97
CA LYS A 168 -25.53 -0.58 -28.01
C LYS A 168 -25.83 -2.04 -27.63
N PRO A 169 -27.10 -2.47 -27.60
CA PRO A 169 -27.43 -3.86 -27.28
C PRO A 169 -26.94 -4.78 -28.41
N GLU A 170 -25.81 -5.43 -28.21
CA GLU A 170 -25.33 -6.52 -29.04
C GLU A 170 -25.89 -7.86 -28.52
N ALA A 171 -26.15 -8.82 -29.43
CA ALA A 171 -26.83 -10.08 -29.13
C ALA A 171 -26.15 -10.92 -28.02
N ASP A 172 -24.85 -10.69 -27.77
CA ASP A 172 -24.04 -11.44 -26.81
C ASP A 172 -23.93 -10.78 -25.42
N PHE A 173 -24.51 -9.58 -25.23
CA PHE A 173 -24.43 -8.86 -23.95
C PHE A 173 -25.06 -9.66 -22.79
N CYS A 174 -26.20 -10.31 -23.05
CA CYS A 174 -26.87 -11.17 -22.08
C CYS A 174 -26.03 -12.40 -21.68
N ALA A 175 -25.20 -12.93 -22.58
CA ALA A 175 -24.30 -14.04 -22.25
C ALA A 175 -23.12 -13.56 -21.38
N LYS A 176 -22.55 -12.39 -21.69
CA LYS A 176 -21.51 -11.73 -20.87
C LYS A 176 -21.98 -11.42 -19.45
N VAL A 177 -23.25 -11.07 -19.25
CA VAL A 177 -23.84 -10.83 -17.91
C VAL A 177 -24.05 -12.14 -17.15
N LYS A 178 -24.58 -13.18 -17.80
CA LYS A 178 -24.92 -14.47 -17.13
C LYS A 178 -23.70 -15.27 -16.68
N GLY A 179 -22.55 -15.14 -17.35
CA GLY A 179 -21.31 -15.83 -16.96
C GLY A 179 -20.62 -15.26 -15.71
N ASN A 180 -21.05 -14.08 -15.22
CA ASN A 180 -20.38 -13.32 -14.16
C ASN A 180 -21.28 -13.09 -12.93
N VAL A 181 -22.36 -13.86 -12.78
CA VAL A 181 -23.19 -13.84 -11.58
C VAL A 181 -22.45 -14.58 -10.47
N PHE A 182 -21.84 -13.82 -9.57
CA PHE A 182 -21.22 -14.33 -8.35
C PHE A 182 -22.31 -14.97 -7.46
N TYR A 183 -22.19 -16.28 -7.22
CA TYR A 183 -22.82 -16.96 -6.07
C TYR A 183 -21.90 -16.85 -4.86
#